data_AF-A0AAW0A2Y4-F1
#
_entry.id   AF-A0AAW0A2Y4-F1
#
_cell.length_a   1.000
_cell.length_b   1.000
_cell.length_c   1.000
_cell.angle_alpha   90.00
_cell.angle_beta   90.00
_cell.angle_gamma   90.00
#
_symmetry.space_group_name_H-M   'P 1'
#
loop_
_entity.id
_entity.type
_entity.pdbx_description
1 polymer ?
#
loop_
_entity_poly.entity_id
_entity_poly.type
_entity_poly.pdbx_seq_one_letter_code
_entity_poly.pdbx_strand_id
1 'polypeptide(L)'
;MQNEWSGFVVFARERLQILEKFRSVEVSTKRSCDNIECRVLNAIKTDLRRCAACKLAFYCSKQCQTVSWQKYNHRTVCAGTCPGAPKEQRDVRFHHFAILHDYQAQKADLLLQKLAHITQNGNIDYCVTLEYRAGRCTANVEPISRYQNTIERHPAVNWSCVDRKEIHIVRIFNGWDEEAVQFALVLRSNTSIVFDQLARLARSIPPGRNLIKLLTSCPSIIQQVHELAGVPVVETYEGDANL
;
A
#
# COMPACT_ATOMS: atom_id res chain seq x y z
N MET A 1 26.26 -16.87 -3.20
CA MET A 1 26.62 -15.55 -3.77
C MET A 1 26.16 -15.35 -5.22
N GLN A 2 26.47 -16.22 -6.21
CA GLN A 2 26.02 -15.99 -7.61
C GLN A 2 24.49 -15.83 -7.79
N ASN A 3 23.68 -16.51 -6.98
CA ASN A 3 22.21 -16.48 -7.09
C ASN A 3 21.54 -15.23 -6.47
N GLU A 4 22.19 -14.55 -5.53
CA GLU A 4 21.65 -13.33 -4.92
C GLU A 4 21.87 -12.14 -5.83
N TRP A 5 23.02 -12.11 -6.51
CA TRP A 5 23.34 -11.08 -7.49
C TRP A 5 22.38 -11.10 -8.70
N SER A 6 22.03 -12.28 -9.21
CA SER A 6 21.06 -12.38 -10.31
C SER A 6 19.68 -11.87 -9.90
N GLY A 7 19.22 -12.20 -8.68
CA GLY A 7 17.97 -11.66 -8.12
C GLY A 7 17.99 -10.14 -8.00
N PHE A 8 19.08 -9.57 -7.48
CA PHE A 8 19.27 -8.13 -7.41
C PHE A 8 19.23 -7.46 -8.80
N VAL A 9 19.92 -8.01 -9.79
CA VAL A 9 19.94 -7.46 -11.17
C VAL A 9 18.55 -7.47 -11.80
N VAL A 10 17.79 -8.55 -11.64
CA VAL A 10 16.39 -8.63 -12.12
C VAL A 10 15.55 -7.54 -11.47
N PHE A 11 15.61 -7.42 -10.15
CA PHE A 11 14.87 -6.41 -9.41
C PHE A 11 15.26 -4.98 -9.79
N ALA A 12 16.56 -4.70 -9.94
CA ALA A 12 17.04 -3.39 -10.37
C ALA A 12 16.48 -3.01 -11.76
N ARG A 13 16.42 -3.96 -12.70
CA ARG A 13 15.81 -3.74 -14.02
C ARG A 13 14.31 -3.44 -13.90
N GLU A 14 13.58 -4.17 -13.06
CA GLU A 14 12.16 -3.86 -12.80
C GLU A 14 12.00 -2.44 -12.22
N ARG A 15 12.86 -2.04 -11.27
CA ARG A 15 12.80 -0.69 -10.68
C ARG A 15 13.09 0.40 -11.72
N LEU A 16 13.99 0.15 -12.67
CA LEU A 16 14.24 1.07 -13.79
C LEU A 16 13.01 1.22 -14.69
N GLN A 17 12.32 0.12 -15.01
CA GLN A 17 11.07 0.17 -15.79
C GLN A 17 9.97 0.94 -15.04
N ILE A 18 9.85 0.74 -13.71
CA ILE A 18 8.91 1.50 -12.88
C ILE A 18 9.29 2.99 -12.86
N LEU A 19 10.59 3.32 -12.83
CA LEU A 19 11.08 4.70 -12.90
C LEU A 19 10.77 5.35 -14.26
N GLU A 20 10.91 4.62 -15.36
CA GLU A 20 10.52 5.08 -16.68
C GLU A 20 9.02 5.33 -16.77
N LYS A 21 8.19 4.40 -16.28
CA LYS A 21 6.73 4.60 -16.14
C LYS A 21 6.42 5.82 -15.27
N PHE A 22 7.10 6.00 -14.14
CA PHE A 22 6.90 7.17 -13.29
C PHE A 22 7.27 8.49 -13.98
N ARG A 23 8.27 8.47 -14.86
CA ARG A 23 8.70 9.64 -15.66
C ARG A 23 7.76 9.90 -16.84
N SER A 24 7.22 8.86 -17.47
CA SER A 24 6.36 8.96 -18.66
C SER A 24 4.90 9.21 -18.31
N VAL A 25 4.43 8.72 -17.16
CA VAL A 25 3.14 9.11 -16.61
C VAL A 25 3.21 10.59 -16.32
N GLU A 26 2.49 11.37 -17.11
CA GLU A 26 2.13 12.74 -16.76
C GLU A 26 1.50 12.65 -15.37
N VAL A 27 2.30 12.99 -14.34
CA VAL A 27 2.00 12.80 -12.92
C VAL A 27 0.52 13.04 -12.71
N SER A 28 -0.25 11.97 -12.45
CA SER A 28 -1.70 12.02 -12.58
C SER A 28 -2.21 13.35 -12.06
N THR A 29 -2.81 14.13 -12.97
CA THR A 29 -3.40 15.42 -12.59
C THR A 29 -4.46 15.20 -11.52
N LYS A 30 -4.97 13.98 -11.37
CA LYS A 30 -5.90 13.59 -10.32
C LYS A 30 -5.15 13.33 -9.01
N ARG A 31 -5.54 14.07 -7.98
CA ARG A 31 -5.15 13.86 -6.58
C ARG A 31 -6.37 14.00 -5.67
N SER A 32 -6.30 13.42 -4.48
CA SER A 32 -7.28 13.61 -3.42
C SER A 32 -6.82 14.70 -2.44
N CYS A 33 -7.78 15.23 -1.68
CA CYS A 33 -7.50 16.10 -0.54
C CYS A 33 -6.93 15.28 0.63
N ASP A 34 -5.85 15.75 1.27
CA ASP A 34 -5.23 15.13 2.44
C ASP A 34 -5.98 15.41 3.76
N ASN A 35 -7.13 16.09 3.70
CA ASN A 35 -8.08 16.06 4.81
C ASN A 35 -8.94 14.80 4.68
N ILE A 36 -8.75 13.83 5.57
CA ILE A 36 -9.47 12.55 5.56
C ILE A 36 -11.00 12.70 5.70
N GLU A 37 -11.49 13.81 6.26
CA GLU A 37 -12.93 14.12 6.29
C GLU A 37 -13.42 14.64 4.92
N CYS A 38 -12.53 15.20 4.11
CA CYS A 38 -12.81 15.75 2.79
C CYS A 38 -12.81 14.64 1.74
N ARG A 39 -14.01 14.14 1.41
CA ARG A 39 -14.21 13.07 0.43
C ARG A 39 -14.06 13.50 -1.04
N VAL A 40 -13.31 14.58 -1.30
CA VAL A 40 -13.07 15.07 -2.66
C VAL A 40 -11.97 14.21 -3.28
N LEU A 41 -12.37 13.34 -4.20
CA LEU A 41 -11.51 12.44 -4.94
C LEU A 41 -11.26 12.97 -6.35
N ASN A 42 -10.10 12.64 -6.91
CA ASN A 42 -9.76 12.94 -8.30
C ASN A 42 -9.89 14.42 -8.68
N ALA A 43 -9.68 15.33 -7.73
CA ALA A 43 -9.59 16.75 -8.05
C ALA A 43 -8.42 16.96 -9.02
N ILE A 44 -8.62 17.81 -10.01
CA ILE A 44 -7.53 18.22 -10.89
C ILE A 44 -6.52 18.94 -10.01
N LYS A 45 -5.23 18.66 -10.20
CA LYS A 45 -4.13 19.11 -9.35
C LYS A 45 -4.08 20.63 -9.25
N THR A 46 -4.55 21.32 -10.29
CA THR A 46 -4.74 22.78 -10.33
C THR A 46 -5.68 23.29 -9.26
N ASP A 47 -6.62 22.46 -8.81
CA ASP A 47 -7.68 22.83 -7.87
C ASP A 47 -7.28 22.56 -6.41
N LEU A 48 -6.17 21.84 -6.21
CA LEU A 48 -5.63 21.55 -4.88
C LEU A 48 -4.50 22.52 -4.51
N ARG A 49 -4.61 23.07 -3.30
CA ARG A 49 -3.60 23.92 -2.68
C ARG A 49 -2.59 23.07 -1.92
N ARG A 50 -1.30 23.37 -2.06
CA ARG A 50 -0.23 22.68 -1.31
C ARG A 50 -0.03 23.32 0.06
N CYS A 51 0.29 22.51 1.06
CA CYS A 51 0.78 23.01 2.34
C CYS A 51 2.01 23.89 2.11
N ALA A 52 1.98 25.12 2.60
CA ALA A 52 3.04 26.10 2.32
C ALA A 52 4.39 25.73 2.94
N ALA A 53 4.39 24.98 4.04
CA ALA A 53 5.62 24.55 4.73
C ALA A 53 6.23 23.31 4.05
N CYS A 54 5.61 22.12 4.20
CA CYS A 54 6.22 20.90 3.68
C CYS A 54 6.09 20.69 2.16
N LYS A 55 5.13 21.38 1.50
CA LYS A 55 4.77 21.18 0.07
C LYS A 55 4.35 19.74 -0.30
N LEU A 56 4.27 18.82 0.66
CA LEU A 56 3.94 17.40 0.46
C LEU A 56 2.43 17.13 0.53
N ALA A 57 1.70 17.87 1.35
CA ALA A 57 0.25 17.72 1.50
C ALA A 57 -0.54 18.67 0.58
N PHE A 58 -1.70 18.22 0.10
CA PHE A 58 -2.60 18.85 -0.87
C PHE A 58 -4.01 18.95 -0.29
N TYR A 59 -4.65 20.11 -0.42
CA TYR A 59 -5.95 20.39 0.16
C TYR A 59 -6.82 21.18 -0.81
N CYS A 60 -8.11 20.84 -0.92
CA CYS A 60 -9.04 21.63 -1.73
C CYS A 60 -9.30 23.03 -1.14
N SER A 61 -9.10 23.21 0.16
CA SER A 61 -9.35 24.49 0.85
C SER A 61 -8.45 24.67 2.09
N LYS A 62 -8.33 25.92 2.56
CA LYS A 62 -7.65 26.25 3.82
C LYS A 62 -8.33 25.60 5.04
N GLN A 63 -9.64 25.42 4.98
CA GLN A 63 -10.39 24.71 6.02
C GLN A 63 -9.95 23.25 6.11
N CYS A 64 -9.83 22.56 4.98
CA CYS A 64 -9.32 21.18 4.94
C CYS A 64 -7.90 21.08 5.49
N GLN A 65 -7.01 22.01 5.13
CA GLN A 65 -5.68 22.08 5.71
C GLN A 65 -5.72 22.26 7.24
N THR A 66 -6.59 23.13 7.75
CA THR A 66 -6.73 23.40 9.19
C THR A 66 -7.22 22.17 9.96
N VAL A 67 -8.22 21.48 9.43
CA VAL A 67 -8.73 20.23 10.01
C VAL A 67 -7.63 19.17 10.03
N SER A 68 -6.92 18.97 8.92
CA SER A 68 -5.77 18.06 8.84
C SER A 68 -4.66 18.43 9.83
N TRP A 69 -4.39 19.73 9.98
CA TRP A 69 -3.40 20.28 10.92
C TRP A 69 -3.74 19.99 12.38
N GLN A 70 -5.00 20.19 12.79
CA GLN A 70 -5.42 20.11 14.19
C GLN A 70 -5.83 18.70 14.60
N LYS A 71 -6.57 17.98 13.75
CA LYS A 71 -7.15 16.67 14.10
C LYS A 71 -6.32 15.49 13.63
N TYR A 72 -5.60 15.62 12.51
CA TYR A 72 -4.97 14.50 11.81
C TYR A 72 -3.45 14.59 11.79
N ASN A 73 -2.88 15.21 12.82
CA ASN A 73 -1.45 15.22 13.10
C ASN A 73 -0.56 15.78 11.99
N HIS A 74 -1.11 16.53 11.01
CA HIS A 74 -0.29 17.11 9.94
C HIS A 74 0.75 18.08 10.51
N ARG A 75 0.47 18.75 11.64
CA ARG A 75 1.43 19.61 12.34
C ARG A 75 2.76 18.91 12.61
N THR A 76 2.71 17.73 13.22
CA THR A 76 3.90 16.95 13.60
C THR A 76 4.65 16.46 12.36
N VAL A 77 3.91 15.95 11.37
CA VAL A 77 4.48 15.48 10.09
C VAL A 77 5.14 16.62 9.33
N CYS A 78 4.49 17.79 9.29
CA CYS A 78 4.98 18.97 8.60
C CYS A 78 6.25 19.51 9.26
N ALA A 79 6.35 19.46 10.60
CA ALA A 79 7.55 19.87 11.32
C ALA A 79 8.74 18.92 11.06
N GLY A 80 8.49 17.60 10.99
CA GLY A 80 9.54 16.61 10.69
C GLY A 80 10.02 16.62 9.23
N THR A 81 9.42 17.42 8.36
CA THR A 81 9.70 17.45 6.91
C THR A 81 10.33 18.75 6.40
N CYS A 82 10.70 19.72 7.26
CA CYS A 82 11.40 20.97 6.87
C CYS A 82 12.31 21.52 7.98
N PRO A 83 13.42 22.26 7.71
CA PRO A 83 14.20 22.47 6.46
C PRO A 83 15.70 22.10 6.62
N GLY A 84 16.32 21.56 5.55
CA GLY A 84 17.78 21.39 5.48
C GLY A 84 18.25 20.30 4.52
N ALA A 85 17.50 19.20 4.42
CA ALA A 85 17.71 18.20 3.38
C ALA A 85 16.69 18.42 2.27
N PRO A 86 17.09 18.89 1.07
CA PRO A 86 16.29 18.68 -0.12
C PRO A 86 16.29 17.17 -0.40
N LYS A 87 15.49 16.40 0.34
CA LYS A 87 15.05 15.12 -0.20
C LYS A 87 14.23 15.52 -1.41
N GLU A 88 14.74 15.22 -2.61
CA GLU A 88 14.07 15.61 -3.83
C GLU A 88 12.62 15.14 -3.70
N GLN A 89 11.68 16.08 -3.77
CA GLN A 89 10.25 15.77 -3.70
C GLN A 89 9.88 14.69 -4.75
N ARG A 90 10.69 14.57 -5.79
CA ARG A 90 10.70 13.52 -6.79
C ARG A 90 10.93 12.13 -6.19
N ASP A 91 11.92 11.94 -5.33
CA ASP A 91 12.25 10.64 -4.75
C ASP A 91 11.12 10.13 -3.88
N VAL A 92 10.59 10.95 -2.97
CA VAL A 92 9.46 10.54 -2.11
C VAL A 92 8.26 10.11 -2.96
N ARG A 93 8.01 10.85 -4.05
CA ARG A 93 6.93 10.52 -4.99
C ARG A 93 7.21 9.24 -5.78
N PHE A 94 8.45 9.01 -6.17
CA PHE A 94 8.86 7.78 -6.83
C PHE A 94 8.71 6.58 -5.89
N HIS A 95 9.17 6.68 -4.64
CA HIS A 95 8.99 5.62 -3.64
C HIS A 95 7.51 5.28 -3.45
N HIS A 96 6.65 6.30 -3.30
CA HIS A 96 5.21 6.08 -3.19
C HIS A 96 4.66 5.39 -4.45
N PHE A 97 5.08 5.82 -5.65
CA PHE A 97 4.67 5.19 -6.90
C PHE A 97 5.12 3.72 -6.99
N ALA A 98 6.36 3.41 -6.60
CA ALA A 98 6.88 2.05 -6.57
C ALA A 98 6.13 1.17 -5.57
N ILE A 99 5.85 1.68 -4.36
CA ILE A 99 5.05 0.99 -3.34
C ILE A 99 3.65 0.67 -3.87
N LEU A 100 2.98 1.64 -4.50
CA LEU A 100 1.67 1.41 -5.10
C LEU A 100 1.74 0.38 -6.23
N HIS A 101 2.77 0.45 -7.08
CA HIS A 101 2.98 -0.52 -8.15
C HIS A 101 3.11 -1.94 -7.59
N ASP A 102 3.95 -2.14 -6.58
CA ASP A 102 4.16 -3.46 -5.96
C ASP A 102 2.92 -3.94 -5.21
N TYR A 103 2.19 -3.03 -4.54
CA TYR A 103 0.90 -3.35 -3.93
C TYR A 103 -0.11 -3.84 -4.97
N GLN A 104 -0.23 -3.15 -6.10
CA GLN A 104 -1.16 -3.58 -7.16
C GLN A 104 -0.77 -4.94 -7.74
N ALA A 105 0.54 -5.18 -7.94
CA ALA A 105 1.05 -6.47 -8.42
C ALA A 105 0.73 -7.63 -7.46
N GLN A 106 0.71 -7.37 -6.15
CA GLN A 106 0.47 -8.38 -5.10
C GLN A 106 -0.97 -8.33 -4.53
N LYS A 107 -1.87 -7.53 -5.13
CA LYS A 107 -3.17 -7.22 -4.53
C LYS A 107 -4.04 -8.46 -4.33
N ALA A 108 -4.07 -9.38 -5.28
CA ALA A 108 -4.85 -10.61 -5.18
C ALA A 108 -4.39 -11.48 -3.98
N ASP A 109 -3.08 -11.70 -3.85
CA ASP A 109 -2.50 -12.46 -2.74
C ASP A 109 -2.78 -11.80 -1.39
N LEU A 110 -2.65 -10.47 -1.32
CA LEU A 110 -2.97 -9.70 -0.12
C LEU A 110 -4.45 -9.82 0.27
N LEU A 111 -5.37 -9.85 -0.70
CA LEU A 111 -6.79 -10.08 -0.42
C LEU A 111 -7.03 -11.49 0.13
N LEU A 112 -6.37 -12.51 -0.43
CA LEU A 112 -6.46 -13.88 0.07
C LEU A 112 -5.90 -14.01 1.49
N GLN A 113 -4.73 -13.42 1.77
CA GLN A 113 -4.16 -13.38 3.12
C GLN A 113 -5.10 -12.67 4.11
N LYS A 114 -5.72 -11.55 3.70
CA LYS A 114 -6.71 -10.86 4.52
C LYS A 114 -7.93 -11.73 4.81
N LEU A 115 -8.49 -12.40 3.80
CA LEU A 115 -9.63 -13.30 4.00
C LEU A 115 -9.29 -14.42 4.98
N ALA A 116 -8.11 -15.02 4.83
CA ALA A 116 -7.60 -16.03 5.75
C ALA A 116 -7.57 -15.51 7.19
N HIS A 117 -7.04 -14.30 7.40
CA HIS A 117 -7.01 -13.67 8.72
C HIS A 117 -8.40 -13.41 9.29
N ILE A 118 -9.33 -12.89 8.50
CA ILE A 118 -10.71 -12.61 8.93
C ILE A 118 -11.43 -13.90 9.32
N THR A 119 -11.24 -14.97 8.54
CA THR A 119 -11.86 -16.27 8.84
C THR A 119 -11.33 -16.87 10.13
N GLN A 120 -10.06 -16.68 10.45
CA GLN A 120 -9.44 -17.24 11.66
C GLN A 120 -9.68 -16.40 12.92
N ASN A 121 -9.68 -15.06 12.80
CA ASN A 121 -9.61 -14.16 13.95
C ASN A 121 -10.84 -13.25 14.08
N GLY A 122 -11.81 -13.37 13.16
CA GLY A 122 -12.94 -12.44 13.06
C GLY A 122 -12.56 -11.13 12.39
N ASN A 123 -13.46 -10.14 12.48
CA ASN A 123 -13.25 -8.83 11.87
C ASN A 123 -12.28 -7.98 12.72
N ILE A 124 -10.98 -8.19 12.52
CA ILE A 124 -9.91 -7.41 13.15
C ILE A 124 -9.33 -6.39 12.17
N ASP A 125 -8.84 -5.26 12.71
CA ASP A 125 -8.04 -4.31 11.94
C ASP A 125 -6.69 -4.94 11.58
N TYR A 126 -6.23 -4.68 10.36
CA TYR A 126 -5.02 -5.27 9.80
C TYR A 126 -4.16 -4.23 9.07
N CYS A 127 -2.92 -4.60 8.82
CA CYS A 127 -2.00 -3.88 7.97
C CYS A 127 -1.39 -4.84 6.95
N VAL A 128 -1.27 -4.37 5.73
CA VAL A 128 -0.36 -4.92 4.74
C VAL A 128 1.05 -4.42 5.08
N THR A 129 2.10 -5.17 4.80
CA THR A 129 3.48 -4.74 5.03
C THR A 129 4.28 -5.13 3.81
N LEU A 130 4.89 -4.14 3.15
CA LEU A 130 5.78 -4.32 2.01
C LEU A 130 7.22 -4.25 2.51
N GLU A 131 7.91 -5.38 2.39
CA GLU A 131 9.29 -5.53 2.82
C GLU A 131 10.21 -5.68 1.61
N TYR A 132 11.20 -4.79 1.53
CA TYR A 132 12.17 -4.78 0.45
C TYR A 132 13.48 -5.38 0.96
N ARG A 133 13.75 -6.64 0.60
CA ARG A 133 14.97 -7.36 0.98
C ARG A 133 15.51 -8.18 -0.17
N ALA A 134 16.84 -8.26 -0.27
CA ALA A 134 17.56 -9.13 -1.21
C ALA A 134 17.05 -9.06 -2.66
N GLY A 135 16.72 -7.85 -3.14
CA GLY A 135 16.20 -7.64 -4.49
C GLY A 135 14.80 -8.21 -4.69
N ARG A 136 13.94 -8.22 -3.67
CA ARG A 136 12.52 -8.60 -3.81
C ARG A 136 11.66 -7.69 -2.95
N CYS A 137 10.39 -7.56 -3.33
CA CYS A 137 9.35 -6.94 -2.52
C CYS A 137 8.36 -8.02 -2.09
N THR A 138 8.29 -8.32 -0.81
CA THR A 138 7.29 -9.24 -0.25
C THR A 138 6.19 -8.45 0.43
N ALA A 139 4.94 -8.90 0.28
CA ALA A 139 3.79 -8.27 0.90
C ALA A 139 3.08 -9.24 1.85
N ASN A 140 2.85 -8.81 3.09
CA ASN A 140 2.21 -9.62 4.13
C ASN A 140 1.02 -8.90 4.73
N VAL A 141 -0.05 -9.60 5.09
CA VAL A 141 -1.14 -9.08 5.92
C VAL A 141 -0.92 -9.49 7.36
N GLU A 142 -0.99 -8.56 8.31
CA GLU A 142 -0.80 -8.82 9.74
C GLU A 142 -1.81 -8.02 10.57
N PRO A 143 -2.17 -8.47 11.80
CA PRO A 143 -3.01 -7.70 12.71
C PRO A 143 -2.37 -6.36 13.08
N ILE A 144 -3.16 -5.29 13.15
CA ILE A 144 -2.65 -3.95 13.53
C ILE A 144 -2.05 -3.94 14.95
N SER A 145 -2.53 -4.82 15.83
CA SER A 145 -2.06 -4.96 17.20
C SER A 145 -0.57 -5.33 17.30
N ARG A 146 0.00 -5.97 16.27
CA ARG A 146 1.44 -6.24 16.20
C ARG A 146 2.28 -4.95 16.18
N TYR A 147 1.69 -3.85 15.72
CA TYR A 147 2.34 -2.56 15.58
C TYR A 147 1.94 -1.55 16.65
N GLN A 148 1.11 -1.94 17.63
CA GLN A 148 0.59 -1.04 18.66
C GLN A 148 1.71 -0.29 19.39
N ASN A 149 2.74 -1.00 19.83
CA ASN A 149 3.90 -0.41 20.50
C ASN A 149 4.69 0.56 19.60
N THR A 150 4.79 0.26 18.30
CA THR A 150 5.46 1.13 17.33
C THR A 150 4.63 2.39 17.06
N ILE A 151 3.30 2.24 16.96
CA ILE A 151 2.34 3.34 16.85
C ILE A 151 2.48 4.28 18.07
N GLU A 152 2.53 3.72 19.27
CA GLU A 152 2.61 4.46 20.53
C GLU A 152 3.97 5.15 20.74
N ARG A 153 5.08 4.47 20.42
CA ARG A 153 6.44 5.02 20.58
C ARG A 153 6.81 6.05 19.54
N HIS A 154 6.22 5.97 18.36
CA HIS A 154 6.49 6.89 17.27
C HIS A 154 5.21 7.57 16.79
N PRO A 155 4.59 8.45 17.61
CA PRO A 155 3.41 9.20 17.19
C PRO A 155 3.71 10.15 16.01
N ALA A 156 4.99 10.41 15.71
CA ALA A 156 5.46 11.17 14.55
C ALA A 156 5.68 10.31 13.29
N VAL A 157 5.72 8.97 13.40
CA VAL A 157 5.71 8.10 12.22
C VAL A 157 4.35 8.27 11.56
N ASN A 158 4.42 8.82 10.35
CA ASN A 158 3.27 9.25 9.58
C ASN A 158 2.41 8.03 9.20
N TRP A 159 1.31 7.82 9.89
CA TRP A 159 0.20 6.97 9.42
C TRP A 159 -0.61 7.80 8.44
N SER A 160 -0.06 8.11 7.26
CA SER A 160 -0.81 8.87 6.27
C SER A 160 -1.96 8.03 5.75
N CYS A 161 -3.18 8.39 6.13
CA CYS A 161 -4.41 7.83 5.60
C CYS A 161 -4.59 8.29 4.15
N VAL A 162 -4.36 7.40 3.17
CA VAL A 162 -4.92 7.59 1.83
C VAL A 162 -6.30 6.94 1.83
N ASP A 163 -7.32 7.78 2.02
CA ASP A 163 -8.74 7.57 1.70
C ASP A 163 -9.45 6.30 2.23
N ARG A 164 -10.79 6.34 2.25
CA ARG A 164 -11.67 5.29 2.80
C ARG A 164 -11.65 3.97 2.03
N LYS A 165 -10.69 3.77 1.13
CA LYS A 165 -10.46 2.55 0.36
C LYS A 165 -8.96 2.37 0.17
N GLU A 166 -8.39 1.71 1.16
CA GLU A 166 -7.12 0.98 1.11
C GLU A 166 -5.85 1.82 0.84
N ILE A 167 -4.84 1.64 1.72
CA ILE A 167 -3.38 1.90 1.58
C ILE A 167 -2.88 3.03 2.53
N HIS A 168 -2.44 2.71 3.75
CA HIS A 168 -1.71 3.66 4.63
C HIS A 168 -0.20 3.41 4.69
N ILE A 169 0.65 4.07 3.91
CA ILE A 169 2.11 3.84 3.98
C ILE A 169 2.69 4.35 5.31
N VAL A 170 3.20 3.42 6.12
CA VAL A 170 3.91 3.58 7.38
C VAL A 170 5.37 3.31 7.10
N ARG A 171 6.24 4.28 7.36
CA ARG A 171 7.68 4.08 7.25
C ARG A 171 8.21 3.66 8.62
N ILE A 172 8.54 2.38 8.79
CA ILE A 172 9.17 1.90 10.03
C ILE A 172 10.69 1.92 9.80
N PHE A 173 11.38 2.86 10.45
CA PHE A 173 12.83 2.86 10.52
C PHE A 173 13.25 2.05 11.76
N ASN A 174 13.76 0.84 11.56
CA ASN A 174 14.41 0.07 12.62
C ASN A 174 15.89 0.45 12.65
N GLY A 175 16.22 1.64 13.16
CA GLY A 175 17.61 2.09 13.27
C GLY A 175 18.34 2.24 11.93
N TRP A 176 19.61 2.65 11.99
CA TRP A 176 20.50 2.78 10.83
C TRP A 176 21.22 1.45 10.51
N ASP A 177 20.63 0.30 10.86
CA ASP A 177 21.15 -0.99 10.42
C ASP A 177 20.70 -1.24 8.97
N GLU A 178 21.66 -1.38 8.07
CA GLU A 178 21.52 -1.35 6.61
C GLU A 178 20.70 -2.52 6.01
N GLU A 179 20.10 -3.38 6.82
CA GLU A 179 19.61 -4.69 6.36
C GLU A 179 18.13 -4.73 5.94
N ALA A 180 17.29 -3.75 6.29
CA ALA A 180 15.89 -3.76 5.85
C ALA A 180 15.17 -2.41 5.90
N VAL A 181 14.49 -2.05 4.81
CA VAL A 181 13.50 -0.97 4.81
C VAL A 181 12.10 -1.60 4.80
N GLN A 182 11.35 -1.38 5.89
CA GLN A 182 9.98 -1.86 6.02
C GLN A 182 8.99 -0.71 5.80
N PHE A 183 8.03 -0.95 4.90
CA PHE A 183 6.88 -0.09 4.71
C PHE A 183 5.64 -0.84 5.18
N ALA A 184 5.04 -0.44 6.29
CA ALA A 184 3.72 -0.95 6.66
C ALA A 184 2.66 -0.19 5.87
N LEU A 185 1.49 -0.79 5.78
CA LEU A 185 0.38 -0.39 4.96
C LEU A 185 -0.92 -0.69 5.69
N VAL A 186 -1.34 0.16 6.63
CA VAL A 186 -2.59 -0.11 7.37
C VAL A 186 -3.78 -0.12 6.42
N LEU A 187 -4.65 -1.11 6.57
CA LEU A 187 -5.89 -1.23 5.81
C LEU A 187 -7.02 -1.44 6.84
N ARG A 188 -7.85 -0.42 7.08
CA ARG A 188 -9.00 -0.56 7.98
C ARG A 188 -10.16 -1.27 7.29
N SER A 189 -10.86 -2.15 7.99
CA SER A 189 -12.03 -2.81 7.46
C SER A 189 -13.21 -1.84 7.33
N ASN A 190 -13.37 -1.24 6.16
CA ASN A 190 -14.69 -0.85 5.68
C ASN A 190 -15.12 -1.92 4.69
N THR A 191 -16.25 -2.57 4.97
CA THR A 191 -16.85 -3.63 4.17
C THR A 191 -17.17 -3.10 2.78
N SER A 192 -16.22 -3.26 1.86
CA SER A 192 -16.47 -3.08 0.43
C SER A 192 -17.41 -4.21 -0.04
N ILE A 193 -18.22 -3.94 -1.06
CA ILE A 193 -19.13 -4.92 -1.69
C ILE A 193 -18.40 -6.22 -2.04
N VAL A 194 -17.12 -6.13 -2.41
CA VAL A 194 -16.23 -7.26 -2.71
C VAL A 194 -16.01 -8.13 -1.47
N PHE A 195 -15.81 -7.52 -0.28
CA PHE A 195 -15.68 -8.26 0.97
C PHE A 195 -16.98 -8.92 1.40
N ASP A 196 -18.12 -8.28 1.16
CA ASP A 196 -19.42 -8.90 1.45
C ASP A 196 -19.68 -10.10 0.55
N GLN A 197 -19.33 -10.02 -0.74
CA GLN A 197 -19.40 -11.13 -1.68
C GLN A 197 -18.44 -12.26 -1.29
N LEU A 198 -17.19 -11.95 -0.95
CA LEU A 198 -16.21 -12.94 -0.51
C LEU A 198 -16.57 -13.55 0.86
N ALA A 199 -17.14 -12.78 1.78
CA ALA A 199 -17.62 -13.29 3.06
C ALA A 199 -18.86 -14.17 2.89
N ARG A 200 -19.76 -13.86 1.94
CA ARG A 200 -20.87 -14.76 1.55
C ARG A 200 -20.33 -16.07 0.97
N LEU A 201 -19.33 -16.00 0.09
CA LEU A 201 -18.68 -17.18 -0.48
C LEU A 201 -18.01 -18.01 0.63
N ALA A 202 -17.26 -17.38 1.53
CA ALA A 202 -16.61 -18.04 2.66
C ALA A 202 -17.61 -18.71 3.61
N ARG A 203 -18.76 -18.06 3.88
CA ARG A 203 -19.84 -18.63 4.71
C ARG A 203 -20.58 -19.80 4.04
N SER A 204 -20.53 -19.90 2.71
CA SER A 204 -21.14 -21.02 1.97
C SER A 204 -20.31 -22.30 2.03
N ILE A 205 -19.08 -22.23 2.55
CA ILE A 205 -18.16 -23.37 2.64
C ILE A 205 -18.44 -24.13 3.95
N PRO A 206 -18.66 -25.46 3.90
CA PRO A 206 -18.97 -26.26 5.09
C PRO A 206 -17.88 -26.16 6.17
N PRO A 207 -18.26 -26.15 7.46
CA PRO A 207 -17.29 -26.17 8.56
C PRO A 207 -16.38 -27.39 8.47
N GLY A 208 -15.09 -27.21 8.76
CA GLY A 208 -14.06 -28.26 8.68
C GLY A 208 -13.28 -28.33 7.36
N ARG A 209 -13.67 -27.56 6.33
CA ARG A 209 -12.82 -27.37 5.14
C ARG A 209 -11.88 -26.18 5.31
N ASN A 210 -10.61 -26.38 4.94
CA ASN A 210 -9.62 -25.31 4.95
C ASN A 210 -9.95 -24.32 3.81
N LEU A 211 -10.51 -23.17 4.18
CA LEU A 211 -10.90 -22.11 3.25
C LEU A 211 -9.73 -21.70 2.34
N ILE A 212 -8.52 -21.57 2.88
CA ILE A 212 -7.33 -21.22 2.10
C ILE A 212 -7.10 -22.27 1.03
N LYS A 213 -7.06 -23.56 1.39
CA LYS A 213 -6.92 -24.64 0.39
C LYS A 213 -8.00 -24.56 -0.68
N LEU A 214 -9.25 -24.29 -0.31
CA LEU A 214 -10.37 -24.24 -1.26
C LEU A 214 -10.30 -23.02 -2.19
N LEU A 215 -9.91 -21.86 -1.67
CA LEU A 215 -9.70 -20.63 -2.43
C LEU A 215 -8.46 -20.73 -3.34
N THR A 216 -7.39 -21.40 -2.90
CA THR A 216 -6.15 -21.56 -3.67
C THR A 216 -6.14 -22.78 -4.60
N SER A 217 -7.06 -23.73 -4.45
CA SER A 217 -7.15 -24.93 -5.30
C SER A 217 -8.29 -24.88 -6.31
N CYS A 218 -9.07 -23.79 -6.36
CA CYS A 218 -10.20 -23.64 -7.27
C CYS A 218 -9.91 -22.51 -8.26
N PRO A 219 -9.49 -22.82 -9.50
CA PRO A 219 -9.10 -21.82 -10.50
C PRO A 219 -10.17 -20.75 -10.76
N SER A 220 -11.46 -21.13 -10.74
CA SER A 220 -12.58 -20.21 -10.95
C SER A 220 -12.73 -19.18 -9.83
N ILE A 221 -12.43 -19.56 -8.58
CA ILE A 221 -12.46 -18.63 -7.44
C ILE A 221 -11.26 -17.68 -7.48
N ILE A 222 -10.07 -18.19 -7.82
CA ILE A 222 -8.88 -17.37 -8.03
C ILE A 222 -9.15 -16.33 -9.11
N GLN A 223 -9.69 -16.75 -10.25
CA GLN A 223 -10.06 -15.85 -11.34
C GLN A 223 -11.05 -14.77 -10.90
N GLN A 224 -12.10 -15.12 -10.16
CA GLN A 224 -13.04 -14.15 -9.61
C GLN A 224 -12.36 -13.15 -8.65
N VAL A 225 -11.40 -13.60 -7.83
CA VAL A 225 -10.62 -12.71 -6.95
C VAL A 225 -9.75 -11.74 -7.77
N HIS A 226 -9.11 -12.20 -8.84
CA HIS A 226 -8.34 -11.34 -9.74
C HIS A 226 -9.21 -10.30 -10.46
N GLU A 227 -10.36 -10.73 -10.98
CA GLU A 227 -11.34 -9.84 -11.62
C GLU A 227 -11.86 -8.78 -10.65
N LEU A 228 -12.22 -9.19 -9.42
CA LEU A 228 -12.66 -8.27 -8.35
C LEU A 228 -11.54 -7.33 -7.88
N ALA A 229 -10.29 -7.78 -7.90
CA ALA A 229 -9.14 -6.96 -7.57
C ALA A 229 -8.82 -5.92 -8.66
N GLY A 230 -9.37 -6.08 -9.87
CA GLY A 230 -9.02 -5.29 -11.05
C GLY A 230 -7.59 -5.54 -11.51
N VAL A 231 -7.01 -6.68 -11.15
CA VAL A 231 -5.66 -7.09 -11.55
C VAL A 231 -5.84 -7.91 -12.83
N PRO A 232 -5.28 -7.49 -13.97
CA PRO A 232 -5.32 -8.31 -15.18
C PRO A 232 -4.68 -9.66 -14.87
N VAL A 233 -5.38 -10.75 -15.22
CA VAL A 233 -4.81 -12.10 -15.12
C VAL A 233 -3.63 -12.11 -16.09
N VAL A 234 -2.41 -12.13 -15.55
CA VAL A 234 -1.21 -12.30 -16.36
C VAL A 234 -1.24 -13.77 -16.79
N GLU A 235 -1.54 -14.01 -18.06
CA GLU A 235 -1.29 -15.33 -18.66
C GLU A 235 0.17 -15.67 -18.36
N THR A 236 0.39 -16.76 -17.64
CA THR A 236 1.73 -17.22 -17.31
C THR A 236 2.51 -17.35 -18.60
N TYR A 237 3.52 -16.50 -18.77
CA TYR A 237 4.47 -16.62 -19.85
C TYR A 237 5.19 -17.95 -19.66
N GLU A 238 4.83 -18.96 -20.44
CA GLU A 238 5.62 -20.18 -20.60
C GLU A 238 6.94 -19.73 -21.25
N GLY A 239 7.93 -19.44 -20.41
CA GLY A 239 9.25 -19.04 -20.88
C GLY A 239 9.84 -20.15 -21.73
N ASP A 240 10.19 -19.81 -22.97
CA ASP A 240 11.00 -20.68 -23.83
C ASP A 240 12.26 -21.11 -23.07
N ALA A 241 12.35 -22.40 -22.79
CA ALA A 241 13.45 -23.03 -22.05
C ALA A 241 14.76 -23.15 -22.85
N ASN A 242 15.01 -22.23 -23.80
CA ASN A 242 16.17 -22.25 -24.69
C ASN A 242 16.92 -20.91 -24.65
N LEU A 243 17.57 -20.60 -23.53
CA LEU A 243 18.68 -19.63 -23.44
C LEU A 243 19.72 -20.10 -22.42
#